data_AF-A0A969BZY9-F1
#
_entry.id   AF-A0A969BZY9-F1
#
_cell.length_a   1.000
_cell.length_b   1.000
_cell.length_c   1.000
_cell.angle_alpha   90.00
_cell.angle_beta   90.00
_cell.angle_gamma   90.00
#
_symmetry.space_group_name_H-M   'P 1'
#
loop_
_entity.id
_entity.type
_entity.pdbx_description
1 polymer ?
#
loop_
_entity_poly.entity_id
_entity_poly.type
_entity_poly.pdbx_seq_one_letter_code
_entity_poly.pdbx_strand_id
1 'polypeptide(L)'
;MSEFPHDSFAKNYLTELLNTIGKAVPNKFVKSERREGDVWFERDRRLSIPAQRKKLGLMGQLLIRDSLIEVFRNPATDFDIRSCIGKFIDIESGLVRKANRLKETVPDEKLPYLWLIMPTASGTILRGIGFQKSRIPGVYRLPKLNRVGLIVVHQLAVTEATLWLRLLGSEGNQNRAILELVTQPTPPALYASIEEVLADYRADLESIGTLTKDEEELIMNLSVAYLKKKEEWREEGKLEDAVNFLRLGVDSETIAKGLGLPIETIEKLRDRL
;
A
#
# COMPACT_ATOMS: atom_id res chain seq x y z
N MET A 1 0.07 -23.28 4.16
CA MET A 1 -0.88 -22.20 4.50
C MET A 1 -1.31 -21.61 3.18
N SER A 2 -2.59 -21.68 2.82
CA SER A 2 -3.08 -20.91 1.68
C SER A 2 -3.08 -19.45 2.12
N GLU A 3 -2.01 -18.73 1.81
CA GLU A 3 -2.02 -17.28 1.89
C GLU A 3 -3.13 -16.82 0.94
N PHE A 4 -4.14 -16.14 1.48
CA PHE A 4 -5.14 -15.52 0.63
C PHE A 4 -4.43 -14.41 -0.15
N PRO A 5 -4.59 -14.30 -1.49
CA PRO A 5 -3.89 -13.29 -2.30
C PRO A 5 -3.98 -11.86 -1.75
N HIS A 6 -5.10 -11.51 -1.10
CA HIS A 6 -5.28 -10.21 -0.44
C HIS A 6 -4.32 -9.97 0.73
N ASP A 7 -3.99 -10.99 1.52
CA ASP A 7 -3.09 -10.88 2.67
C ASP A 7 -1.66 -10.58 2.22
N SER A 8 -1.15 -11.37 1.27
CA SER A 8 0.17 -11.17 0.67
C SER A 8 0.26 -9.82 -0.06
N PHE A 9 -0.78 -9.46 -0.83
CA PHE A 9 -0.90 -8.15 -1.45
C PHE A 9 -0.82 -7.03 -0.41
N ALA A 10 -1.67 -7.05 0.63
CA ALA A 10 -1.73 -5.97 1.61
C ALA A 10 -0.39 -5.77 2.33
N LYS A 11 0.32 -6.85 2.68
CA LYS A 11 1.64 -6.80 3.33
C LYS A 11 2.71 -6.19 2.43
N ASN A 12 2.82 -6.67 1.19
CA ASN A 12 3.81 -6.16 0.24
C ASN A 12 3.51 -4.71 -0.14
N TYR A 13 2.24 -4.41 -0.41
CA TYR A 13 1.76 -3.08 -0.80
C TYR A 13 2.00 -2.04 0.30
N LEU A 14 1.66 -2.36 1.56
CA LEU A 14 1.94 -1.49 2.68
C LEU A 14 3.44 -1.32 2.89
N THR A 15 4.24 -2.38 2.70
CA THR A 15 5.69 -2.30 2.86
C THR A 15 6.30 -1.30 1.87
N GLU A 16 5.96 -1.41 0.59
CA GLU A 16 6.44 -0.49 -0.45
C GLU A 16 6.03 0.97 -0.18
N LEU A 17 4.74 1.21 0.10
CA LEU A 17 4.27 2.57 0.37
C LEU A 17 4.91 3.19 1.60
N LEU A 18 4.97 2.45 2.71
CA LEU A 18 5.42 2.98 3.99
C LEU A 18 6.93 3.18 4.04
N ASN A 19 7.71 2.44 3.24
CA ASN A 19 9.15 2.69 3.06
C ASN A 19 9.44 4.08 2.47
N THR A 20 8.46 4.75 1.84
CA THR A 20 8.63 6.12 1.35
C THR A 20 8.54 7.22 2.43
N ILE A 21 8.07 6.87 3.63
CA ILE A 21 7.89 7.77 4.77
C ILE A 21 8.53 7.26 6.08
N GLY A 22 9.20 6.11 6.03
CA GLY A 22 9.78 5.46 7.19
C GLY A 22 10.35 4.11 6.81
N LYS A 23 10.33 3.15 7.74
CA LYS A 23 10.76 1.78 7.52
C LYS A 23 9.62 0.84 7.86
N ALA A 24 9.18 0.06 6.89
CA ALA A 24 8.20 -0.99 7.09
C ALA A 24 8.89 -2.35 7.13
N VAL A 25 8.46 -3.18 8.08
CA VAL A 25 8.93 -4.56 8.27
C VAL A 25 7.69 -5.45 8.25
N PRO A 26 7.48 -6.25 7.18
CA PRO A 26 6.37 -7.19 7.13
C PRO A 26 6.56 -8.33 8.14
N ASN A 27 5.47 -9.00 8.50
CA ASN A 27 5.47 -10.23 9.30
C ASN A 27 6.28 -10.09 10.61
N LYS A 28 6.00 -9.03 11.38
CA LYS A 28 6.76 -8.75 12.60
C LYS A 28 6.50 -9.84 13.65
N PHE A 29 7.52 -10.64 13.93
CA PHE A 29 7.47 -11.64 14.99
C PHE A 29 7.20 -11.02 16.38
N VAL A 30 6.12 -11.46 17.01
CA VAL A 30 5.82 -11.21 18.42
C VAL A 30 6.36 -12.38 19.25
N LYS A 31 7.40 -12.11 20.05
CA LYS A 31 8.20 -13.13 20.75
C LYS A 31 7.41 -14.06 21.68
N SER A 32 6.23 -13.64 22.13
CA SER A 32 5.44 -14.39 23.12
C SER A 32 4.77 -15.64 22.55
N GLU A 33 4.41 -15.70 21.26
CA GLU A 33 3.48 -16.76 20.80
C GLU A 33 3.64 -17.27 19.35
N ARG A 34 4.77 -17.02 18.64
CA ARG A 34 4.88 -17.28 17.18
C ARG A 34 3.75 -16.63 16.37
N ARG A 35 3.25 -15.49 16.85
CA ARG A 35 2.24 -14.69 16.15
C ARG A 35 2.95 -13.58 15.39
N GLU A 36 2.50 -13.34 14.16
CA GLU A 36 2.99 -12.27 13.31
C GLU A 36 1.90 -11.19 13.22
N GLY A 37 2.33 -9.93 13.19
CA GLY A 37 1.49 -8.85 12.73
C GLY A 37 1.88 -8.45 11.32
N ASP A 38 0.92 -7.92 10.56
CA ASP A 38 1.08 -7.78 9.11
C ASP A 38 2.24 -6.86 8.76
N VAL A 39 2.26 -5.65 9.31
CA VAL A 39 3.35 -4.70 9.11
C VAL A 39 3.69 -3.95 10.39
N TRP A 40 4.98 -3.96 10.74
CA TRP A 40 5.54 -3.03 11.71
C TRP A 40 6.15 -1.83 10.99
N PHE A 41 5.67 -0.64 11.31
CA PHE A 41 6.12 0.62 10.74
C PHE A 41 6.92 1.44 11.75
N GLU A 42 8.13 1.83 11.38
CA GLU A 42 8.97 2.80 12.10
C GLU A 42 8.96 4.12 11.34
N ARG A 43 8.46 5.18 11.98
CA ARG A 43 8.31 6.48 11.30
C ARG A 43 9.66 7.17 11.13
N ASP A 44 9.93 7.72 9.94
CA ASP A 44 11.05 8.66 9.80
C ASP A 44 10.70 10.01 10.46
N ARG A 45 11.38 10.30 11.57
CA ARG A 45 11.18 11.52 12.36
C ARG A 45 11.73 12.77 11.67
N ARG A 46 12.56 12.62 10.63
CA ARG A 46 13.06 13.74 9.81
C ARG A 46 11.99 14.27 8.87
N LEU A 47 10.99 13.44 8.54
CA LEU A 47 9.90 13.82 7.66
C LEU A 47 8.74 14.46 8.44
N SER A 48 8.35 15.68 8.03
CA SER A 48 7.24 16.40 8.65
C SER A 48 5.90 15.73 8.33
N ILE A 49 4.89 15.92 9.20
CA ILE A 49 3.53 15.39 8.94
C ILE A 49 2.94 15.92 7.63
N PRO A 50 3.05 17.23 7.30
CA PRO A 50 2.59 17.72 6.00
C PRO A 50 3.29 17.06 4.80
N ALA A 51 4.59 16.77 4.90
CA ALA A 51 5.32 16.08 3.84
C ALA A 51 4.87 14.62 3.68
N GLN A 52 4.61 13.90 4.78
CA GLN A 52 4.03 12.55 4.74
C GLN A 52 2.64 12.57 4.11
N ARG A 53 1.77 13.50 4.53
CA ARG A 53 0.43 13.68 3.96
C ARG A 53 0.48 13.99 2.46
N LYS A 54 1.47 14.76 1.99
CA LYS A 54 1.65 15.03 0.56
C LYS A 54 1.97 13.76 -0.23
N LYS A 55 2.71 12.81 0.36
CA LYS A 55 3.03 11.51 -0.26
C LYS A 55 1.87 10.52 -0.20
N LEU A 56 1.39 10.23 1.02
CA LEU A 56 0.46 9.12 1.28
C LEU A 56 -0.95 9.55 1.68
N GLY A 57 -1.31 10.82 1.49
CA GLY A 57 -2.65 11.34 1.80
C GLY A 57 -3.02 11.12 3.28
N LEU A 58 -4.19 10.55 3.50
CA LEU A 58 -4.73 10.23 4.82
C LEU A 58 -3.85 9.23 5.58
N MET A 59 -3.24 8.25 4.91
CA MET A 59 -2.33 7.31 5.56
C MET A 59 -1.14 8.04 6.19
N GLY A 60 -0.51 8.94 5.44
CA GLY A 60 0.59 9.80 5.94
C GLY A 60 0.15 10.82 7.00
N GLN A 61 -1.14 11.17 7.05
CA GLN A 61 -1.71 11.99 8.13
C GLN A 61 -1.93 11.20 9.42
N LEU A 62 -2.24 9.91 9.34
CA LEU A 62 -2.61 9.07 10.49
C LEU A 62 -1.39 8.42 11.15
N LEU A 63 -0.39 8.00 10.37
CA LEU A 63 0.81 7.28 10.83
C LEU A 63 1.88 8.23 11.39
N ILE A 64 1.54 8.93 12.47
CA ILE A 64 2.40 9.94 13.10
C ILE A 64 3.40 9.39 14.13
N ARG A 65 3.31 8.10 14.46
CA ARG A 65 4.18 7.35 15.38
C ARG A 65 4.49 5.98 14.78
N ASP A 66 5.49 5.31 15.33
CA ASP A 66 5.74 3.90 15.06
C ASP A 66 4.45 3.12 15.30
N SER A 67 4.13 2.15 14.45
CA SER A 67 2.82 1.51 14.44
C SER A 67 2.89 0.03 14.11
N LEU A 68 2.12 -0.77 14.84
CA LEU A 68 1.66 -2.07 14.35
C LEU A 68 0.44 -1.82 13.46
N ILE A 69 0.44 -2.38 12.26
CA ILE A 69 -0.66 -2.26 11.30
C ILE A 69 -1.17 -3.68 11.01
N GLU A 70 -2.48 -3.87 11.15
CA GLU A 70 -3.17 -5.12 10.82
C GLU A 70 -4.29 -4.81 9.82
N VAL A 71 -4.31 -5.55 8.71
CA VAL A 71 -5.24 -5.38 7.59
C VAL A 71 -6.13 -6.61 7.49
N PHE A 72 -7.42 -6.38 7.31
CA PHE A 72 -8.38 -7.46 7.15
C PHE A 72 -9.02 -7.42 5.77
N ARG A 73 -9.10 -8.58 5.10
CA ARG A 73 -9.90 -8.75 3.88
C ARG A 73 -11.40 -8.65 4.14
N ASN A 74 -11.83 -9.13 5.31
CA ASN A 74 -13.23 -9.20 5.73
C ASN A 74 -13.42 -8.43 7.03
N PRO A 75 -14.65 -8.02 7.40
CA PRO A 75 -14.92 -7.44 8.71
C PRO A 75 -14.51 -8.42 9.81
N ALA A 76 -13.55 -8.03 10.65
CA ALA A 76 -13.06 -8.89 11.72
C ALA A 76 -14.02 -8.93 12.91
N THR A 77 -13.94 -10.03 13.64
CA THR A 77 -14.72 -10.30 14.84
C THR A 77 -14.19 -9.52 16.05
N ASP A 78 -14.94 -9.52 17.15
CA ASP A 78 -14.45 -8.97 18.42
C ASP A 78 -13.21 -9.73 18.92
N PHE A 79 -13.15 -11.05 18.69
CA PHE A 79 -11.99 -11.86 19.03
C PHE A 79 -10.76 -11.45 18.22
N ASP A 80 -10.88 -11.25 16.91
CA ASP A 80 -9.77 -10.84 16.05
C ASP A 80 -9.19 -9.48 16.50
N ILE A 81 -10.07 -8.51 16.77
CA ILE A 81 -9.68 -7.18 17.25
C ILE A 81 -8.95 -7.29 18.59
N ARG A 82 -9.50 -8.07 19.53
CA ARG A 82 -8.87 -8.28 20.86
C ARG A 82 -7.54 -9.02 20.75
N SER A 83 -7.42 -9.95 19.81
CA SER A 83 -6.17 -10.64 19.52
C SER A 83 -5.08 -9.66 19.04
N CYS A 84 -5.40 -8.78 18.08
CA CYS A 84 -4.48 -7.73 17.63
C CYS A 84 -4.08 -6.76 18.76
N ILE A 85 -5.02 -6.41 19.64
CA ILE A 85 -4.72 -5.60 20.84
C ILE A 85 -3.76 -6.35 21.77
N GLY A 86 -3.94 -7.65 21.96
CA GLY A 86 -3.01 -8.49 22.72
C GLY A 86 -1.60 -8.47 22.12
N LYS A 87 -1.46 -8.68 20.81
CA LYS A 87 -0.18 -8.57 20.08
C LYS A 87 0.48 -7.20 20.32
N PHE A 88 -0.31 -6.12 20.22
CA PHE A 88 0.17 -4.76 20.44
C PHE A 88 0.70 -4.53 21.86
N ILE A 89 -0.02 -5.00 22.88
CA ILE A 89 0.39 -4.89 24.29
C ILE A 89 1.71 -5.65 24.53
N ASP A 90 1.90 -6.81 23.90
CA ASP A 90 3.14 -7.59 24.02
C ASP A 90 4.34 -6.87 23.41
N ILE A 91 4.15 -6.24 22.24
CA ILE A 91 5.18 -5.41 21.60
C ILE A 91 5.56 -4.24 22.50
N GLU A 92 4.56 -3.51 23.01
CA GLU A 92 4.78 -2.37 23.90
C GLU A 92 5.53 -2.79 25.18
N SER A 93 5.09 -3.88 25.81
CA SER A 93 5.74 -4.46 26.99
C SER A 93 7.17 -4.88 26.70
N GLY A 94 7.46 -5.34 25.46
CA GLY A 94 8.82 -5.62 25.00
C GLY A 94 9.69 -4.37 24.93
N LEU A 95 9.17 -3.26 24.41
CA LEU A 95 9.87 -1.98 24.32
C LEU A 95 10.19 -1.42 25.72
N VAL A 96 9.22 -1.43 26.63
CA VAL A 96 9.39 -0.97 28.02
C VAL A 96 10.43 -1.82 28.74
N ARG A 97 10.35 -3.16 28.61
CA ARG A 97 11.36 -4.07 29.20
C ARG A 97 12.77 -3.79 28.67
N LYS A 98 12.92 -3.50 27.37
CA LYS A 98 14.21 -3.16 26.77
C LYS A 98 14.77 -1.86 27.36
N ALA A 99 13.95 -0.81 27.47
CA ALA A 99 14.36 0.46 28.06
C ALA A 99 14.76 0.31 29.54
N ASN A 100 13.95 -0.41 30.33
CA ASN A 100 14.25 -0.65 31.74
C ASN A 100 15.59 -1.38 31.95
N ARG A 101 15.93 -2.36 31.08
CA ARG A 101 17.24 -3.04 31.11
C ARG A 101 18.40 -2.08 30.84
N LEU A 102 18.16 -1.04 30.05
CA LEU A 102 19.12 0.04 29.77
C LEU A 102 19.04 1.18 30.79
N LYS A 103 18.21 1.06 31.84
CA LYS A 103 17.92 2.12 32.83
C LYS A 103 17.38 3.41 32.20
N GLU A 104 16.67 3.27 31.08
CA GLU A 104 16.00 4.36 30.37
C GLU A 104 14.49 4.30 30.59
N THR A 105 13.82 5.44 30.42
CA THR A 105 12.35 5.50 30.34
C THR A 105 11.92 5.69 28.89
N VAL A 106 10.74 5.17 28.53
CA VAL A 106 10.14 5.40 27.21
C VAL A 106 9.10 6.52 27.35
N PRO A 107 9.32 7.71 26.77
CA PRO A 107 8.31 8.76 26.73
C PRO A 107 7.06 8.29 25.97
N ASP A 108 5.87 8.79 26.34
CA ASP A 108 4.62 8.42 25.65
C ASP A 108 4.70 8.69 24.14
N GLU A 109 5.40 9.75 23.73
CA GLU A 109 5.58 10.13 22.33
C GLU A 109 6.36 9.08 21.52
N LYS A 110 7.15 8.24 22.20
CA LYS A 110 7.87 7.12 21.59
C LYS A 110 7.09 5.81 21.66
N LEU A 111 5.94 5.75 22.35
CA LEU A 111 5.09 4.57 22.37
C LEU A 111 4.31 4.43 21.05
N PRO A 112 4.23 3.20 20.51
CA PRO A 112 3.63 2.95 19.22
C PRO A 112 2.11 3.03 19.24
N TYR A 113 1.49 3.00 18.06
CA TYR A 113 0.05 2.81 17.87
C TYR A 113 -0.25 1.43 17.29
N LEU A 114 -1.47 0.96 17.49
CA LEU A 114 -2.08 -0.10 16.68
C LEU A 114 -3.06 0.54 15.69
N TRP A 115 -2.93 0.22 14.42
CA TRP A 115 -3.90 0.59 13.38
C TRP A 115 -4.52 -0.66 12.77
N LEU A 116 -5.84 -0.76 12.89
CA LEU A 116 -6.64 -1.78 12.23
C LEU A 116 -7.21 -1.19 10.94
N ILE A 117 -7.07 -1.88 9.82
CA ILE A 117 -7.65 -1.49 8.52
C ILE A 117 -8.64 -2.58 8.10
N MET A 118 -9.91 -2.22 7.96
CA MET A 118 -10.98 -3.17 7.68
C MET A 118 -11.88 -2.64 6.56
N PRO A 119 -12.43 -3.52 5.69
CA PRO A 119 -13.32 -3.08 4.62
C PRO A 119 -14.59 -2.44 5.20
N THR A 120 -15.22 -3.11 6.17
CA THR A 120 -16.40 -2.65 6.87
C THR A 120 -16.34 -2.99 8.36
N ALA A 121 -17.18 -2.33 9.16
CA ALA A 121 -17.31 -2.57 10.58
C ALA A 121 -18.76 -2.32 11.01
N SER A 122 -19.36 -3.27 11.72
CA SER A 122 -20.74 -3.15 12.17
C SER A 122 -20.87 -2.18 13.35
N GLY A 123 -22.03 -1.53 13.50
CA GLY A 123 -22.30 -0.66 14.65
C GLY A 123 -22.21 -1.40 15.99
N THR A 124 -22.48 -2.70 16.01
CA THR A 124 -22.33 -3.56 17.19
C THR A 124 -20.87 -3.71 17.58
N ILE A 125 -19.97 -4.02 16.64
CA ILE A 125 -18.52 -4.11 16.90
C ILE A 125 -17.96 -2.75 17.36
N LEU A 126 -18.32 -1.67 16.65
CA LEU A 126 -17.85 -0.32 16.99
C LEU A 126 -18.24 0.08 18.41
N ARG A 127 -19.49 -0.14 18.82
CA ARG A 127 -19.97 0.15 20.18
C ARG A 127 -19.41 -0.82 21.22
N GLY A 128 -19.37 -2.11 20.91
CA GLY A 128 -18.95 -3.16 21.85
C GLY A 128 -17.48 -3.02 22.25
N ILE A 129 -16.60 -2.66 21.32
CA ILE A 129 -15.19 -2.40 21.58
C ILE A 129 -14.96 -0.97 22.14
N GLY A 130 -15.88 -0.03 21.86
CA GLY A 130 -15.79 1.35 22.34
C GLY A 130 -15.05 2.31 21.40
N PHE A 131 -15.06 2.01 20.09
CA PHE A 131 -14.48 2.89 19.07
C PHE A 131 -15.28 4.19 18.93
N GLN A 132 -14.58 5.32 19.07
CA GLN A 132 -15.14 6.66 18.94
C GLN A 132 -14.85 7.21 17.54
N LYS A 133 -15.87 7.78 16.90
CA LYS A 133 -15.73 8.45 15.60
C LYS A 133 -14.77 9.63 15.72
N SER A 134 -13.86 9.76 14.75
CA SER A 134 -13.07 10.97 14.58
C SER A 134 -13.80 11.99 13.70
N ARG A 135 -13.17 13.14 13.47
CA ARG A 135 -13.66 14.14 12.49
C ARG A 135 -13.51 13.69 11.03
N ILE A 136 -12.73 12.64 10.79
CA ILE A 136 -12.47 12.10 9.46
C ILE A 136 -13.41 10.90 9.26
N PRO A 137 -14.28 10.90 8.24
CA PRO A 137 -15.14 9.76 7.91
C PRO A 137 -14.32 8.47 7.78
N GLY A 138 -14.86 7.38 8.32
CA GLY A 138 -14.20 6.06 8.34
C GLY A 138 -13.04 5.92 9.32
N VAL A 139 -12.62 6.97 10.03
CA VAL A 139 -11.55 6.87 11.03
C VAL A 139 -12.14 6.90 12.44
N TYR A 140 -11.80 5.88 13.22
CA TYR A 140 -12.21 5.68 14.61
C TYR A 140 -11.00 5.50 15.51
N ARG A 141 -11.15 5.77 16.80
CA ARG A 141 -10.11 5.56 17.81
C ARG A 141 -10.70 5.08 19.12
N LEU A 142 -9.95 4.25 19.85
CA LEU A 142 -10.19 4.04 21.27
C LEU A 142 -9.75 5.28 22.08
N PRO A 143 -10.17 5.42 23.35
CA PRO A 143 -9.68 6.48 24.22
C PRO A 143 -8.15 6.55 24.23
N LYS A 144 -7.61 7.78 24.27
CA LYS A 144 -6.19 8.12 23.97
C LYS A 144 -5.15 7.15 24.51
N LEU A 145 -5.30 6.68 25.76
CA LEU A 145 -4.31 5.83 26.42
C LEU A 145 -4.20 4.42 25.81
N ASN A 146 -5.20 3.97 25.06
CA ASN A 146 -5.15 2.68 24.38
C ASN A 146 -4.24 2.71 23.13
N ARG A 147 -4.05 3.89 22.50
CA ARG A 147 -3.29 4.05 21.24
C ARG A 147 -3.73 3.11 20.11
N VAL A 148 -5.01 2.76 20.07
CA VAL A 148 -5.62 1.95 18.99
C VAL A 148 -6.49 2.83 18.09
N GLY A 149 -6.22 2.77 16.79
CA GLY A 149 -7.02 3.37 15.73
C GLY A 149 -7.63 2.31 14.81
N LEU A 150 -8.76 2.65 14.20
CA LEU A 150 -9.46 1.82 13.22
C LEU A 150 -9.79 2.66 11.99
N ILE A 151 -9.50 2.10 10.82
CA ILE A 151 -9.86 2.65 9.50
C ILE A 151 -10.87 1.71 8.86
N VAL A 152 -12.06 2.23 8.59
CA VAL A 152 -13.16 1.52 7.94
C VAL A 152 -13.26 1.99 6.49
N VAL A 153 -12.73 1.20 5.57
CA VAL A 153 -12.40 1.62 4.20
C VAL A 153 -13.64 2.09 3.42
N HIS A 154 -14.77 1.38 3.49
CA HIS A 154 -15.99 1.76 2.76
C HIS A 154 -16.59 3.11 3.21
N GLN A 155 -16.16 3.66 4.35
CA GLN A 155 -16.63 4.95 4.88
C GLN A 155 -15.69 6.10 4.50
N LEU A 156 -14.57 5.83 3.84
CA LEU A 156 -13.65 6.85 3.37
C LEU A 156 -14.25 7.59 2.17
N ALA A 157 -14.10 8.91 2.15
CA ALA A 157 -14.50 9.71 0.99
C ALA A 157 -13.72 9.27 -0.26
N VAL A 158 -14.36 9.26 -1.42
CA VAL A 158 -13.72 8.95 -2.70
C VAL A 158 -12.92 10.16 -3.18
N THR A 159 -11.65 10.22 -2.78
CA THR A 159 -10.71 11.32 -3.10
C THR A 159 -9.30 10.76 -3.29
N GLU A 160 -8.42 11.54 -3.91
CA GLU A 160 -6.99 11.21 -4.03
C GLU A 160 -6.35 10.99 -2.65
N ALA A 161 -6.73 11.81 -1.65
CA ALA A 161 -6.20 11.72 -0.30
C ALA A 161 -6.49 10.37 0.40
N THR A 162 -7.50 9.61 -0.03
CA THR A 162 -7.85 8.31 0.56
C THR A 162 -7.51 7.13 -0.34
N LEU A 163 -7.02 7.39 -1.57
CA LEU A 163 -6.81 6.39 -2.61
C LEU A 163 -5.99 5.21 -2.09
N TRP A 164 -4.85 5.49 -1.46
CA TRP A 164 -3.95 4.45 -0.95
C TRP A 164 -4.58 3.53 0.11
N LEU A 165 -5.52 4.04 0.91
CA LEU A 165 -6.26 3.24 1.88
C LEU A 165 -7.41 2.46 1.23
N ARG A 166 -8.03 3.00 0.17
CA ARG A 166 -9.12 2.34 -0.55
C ARG A 166 -8.66 1.16 -1.41
N LEU A 167 -7.39 1.17 -1.85
CA LEU A 167 -6.75 0.02 -2.50
C LEU A 167 -6.61 -1.21 -1.58
N LEU A 168 -6.63 -1.02 -0.27
CA LEU A 168 -6.68 -2.10 0.74
C LEU A 168 -8.11 -2.58 1.05
N GLY A 169 -9.12 -2.01 0.36
CA GLY A 169 -10.51 -2.37 0.56
C GLY A 169 -10.84 -3.78 0.02
N SER A 170 -12.14 -4.01 -0.12
CA SER A 170 -12.68 -5.23 -0.73
C SER A 170 -13.69 -4.86 -1.81
N GLU A 171 -13.92 -5.79 -2.74
CA GLU A 171 -15.00 -5.75 -3.72
C GLU A 171 -15.02 -4.42 -4.51
N GLY A 172 -16.21 -3.85 -4.74
CA GLY A 172 -16.38 -2.61 -5.50
C GLY A 172 -15.58 -1.40 -5.01
N ASN A 173 -15.21 -1.34 -3.72
CA ASN A 173 -14.35 -0.24 -3.22
C ASN A 173 -12.92 -0.36 -3.75
N GLN A 174 -12.40 -1.59 -3.78
CA GLN A 174 -11.06 -1.87 -4.29
C GLN A 174 -11.03 -1.71 -5.81
N ASN A 175 -12.02 -2.26 -6.53
CA ASN A 175 -12.16 -2.11 -7.99
C ASN A 175 -12.19 -0.65 -8.39
N ARG A 176 -13.00 0.17 -7.71
CA ARG A 176 -13.07 1.59 -8.00
C ARG A 176 -11.74 2.31 -7.73
N ALA A 177 -11.06 1.98 -6.63
CA ALA A 177 -9.77 2.59 -6.30
C ALA A 177 -8.68 2.22 -7.33
N ILE A 178 -8.66 0.97 -7.80
CA ILE A 178 -7.75 0.54 -8.87
C ILE A 178 -8.09 1.25 -10.17
N LEU A 179 -9.37 1.30 -10.54
CA LEU A 179 -9.78 2.03 -11.74
C LEU A 179 -9.37 3.50 -11.68
N GLU A 180 -9.59 4.17 -10.55
CA GLU A 180 -9.13 5.55 -10.30
C GLU A 180 -7.60 5.68 -10.41
N LEU A 181 -6.84 4.70 -9.95
CA LEU A 181 -5.38 4.71 -10.04
C LEU A 181 -4.90 4.58 -11.49
N VAL A 182 -5.45 3.61 -12.24
CA VAL A 182 -4.94 3.21 -13.56
C VAL A 182 -5.48 4.09 -14.68
N THR A 183 -6.59 4.80 -14.46
CA THR A 183 -7.17 5.73 -15.45
C THR A 183 -6.65 7.16 -15.32
N GLN A 184 -5.83 7.46 -14.32
CA GLN A 184 -5.22 8.78 -14.19
C GLN A 184 -4.38 9.12 -15.42
N PRO A 185 -4.50 10.34 -15.99
CA PRO A 185 -3.69 10.78 -17.13
C PRO A 185 -2.20 10.81 -16.83
N THR A 186 -1.84 11.03 -15.57
CA THR A 186 -0.47 10.99 -15.08
C THR A 186 -0.45 10.12 -13.83
N PRO A 187 0.24 8.96 -13.86
CA PRO A 187 0.34 8.10 -12.69
C PRO A 187 0.93 8.87 -11.51
N PRO A 188 0.43 8.67 -10.28
CA PRO A 188 1.07 9.22 -9.09
C PRO A 188 2.54 8.77 -9.02
N ALA A 189 3.45 9.61 -8.52
CA ALA A 189 4.87 9.27 -8.41
C ALA A 189 5.12 7.97 -7.61
N LEU A 190 4.20 7.61 -6.71
CA LEU A 190 4.24 6.38 -5.92
C LEU A 190 3.76 5.14 -6.69
N TYR A 191 3.09 5.29 -7.84
CA TYR A 191 2.61 4.17 -8.62
C TYR A 191 3.75 3.20 -8.99
N ALA A 192 4.89 3.73 -9.43
CA ALA A 192 6.07 2.94 -9.77
C ALA A 192 6.57 2.07 -8.60
N SER A 193 6.35 2.49 -7.33
CA SER A 193 6.78 1.69 -6.16
C SER A 193 5.87 0.50 -5.84
N ILE A 194 4.61 0.51 -6.29
CA ILE A 194 3.64 -0.55 -5.95
C ILE A 194 3.27 -1.41 -7.15
N GLU A 195 3.89 -1.15 -8.29
CA GLU A 195 3.50 -1.73 -9.55
C GLU A 195 3.76 -3.23 -9.63
N GLU A 196 4.96 -3.65 -9.24
CA GLU A 196 5.31 -5.06 -9.16
C GLU A 196 4.35 -5.79 -8.21
N VAL A 197 4.01 -5.16 -7.09
CA VAL A 197 3.03 -5.68 -6.13
C VAL A 197 1.63 -5.84 -6.75
N LEU A 198 1.19 -4.90 -7.60
CA LEU A 198 -0.09 -5.00 -8.30
C LEU A 198 -0.08 -6.09 -9.38
N ALA A 199 1.06 -6.28 -10.06
CA ALA A 199 1.25 -7.35 -11.04
C ALA A 199 1.25 -8.73 -10.37
N ASP A 200 1.96 -8.88 -9.25
CA ASP A 200 1.98 -10.09 -8.45
C ASP A 200 0.58 -10.41 -7.91
N TYR A 201 -0.13 -9.41 -7.38
CA TYR A 201 -1.49 -9.60 -6.89
C TYR A 201 -2.43 -10.09 -7.98
N ARG A 202 -2.30 -9.58 -9.20
CA ARG A 202 -3.06 -10.07 -10.35
C ARG A 202 -2.71 -11.53 -10.65
N ALA A 203 -1.43 -11.88 -10.72
CA ALA A 203 -0.99 -13.25 -11.01
C ALA A 203 -1.50 -14.23 -9.95
N ASP A 204 -1.47 -13.83 -8.68
CA ASP A 204 -2.01 -14.61 -7.57
C ASP A 204 -3.53 -14.79 -7.70
N LEU A 205 -4.27 -13.73 -8.06
CA LEU A 205 -5.71 -13.83 -8.34
C LEU A 205 -6.01 -14.76 -9.52
N GLU A 206 -5.29 -14.66 -10.64
CA GLU A 206 -5.45 -15.54 -11.81
C GLU A 206 -5.16 -17.02 -11.50
N SER A 207 -4.35 -17.29 -10.48
CA SER A 207 -4.07 -18.65 -10.01
C SER A 207 -5.23 -19.29 -9.23
N ILE A 208 -6.22 -18.48 -8.81
CA ILE A 208 -7.41 -18.98 -8.11
C ILE A 208 -8.34 -19.66 -9.11
N GLY A 209 -8.61 -20.95 -8.90
CA GLY A 209 -9.42 -21.73 -9.85
C GLY A 209 -10.91 -21.36 -9.96
N THR A 210 -11.49 -20.65 -8.99
CA THR A 210 -12.89 -20.20 -9.05
C THR A 210 -12.97 -18.76 -8.58
N LEU A 211 -13.13 -17.85 -9.54
CA LEU A 211 -13.21 -16.41 -9.31
C LEU A 211 -14.65 -15.99 -9.05
N THR A 212 -14.83 -15.05 -8.15
CA THR A 212 -16.06 -14.25 -8.04
C THR A 212 -16.10 -13.19 -9.13
N LYS A 213 -17.30 -12.66 -9.43
CA LYS A 213 -17.45 -11.55 -10.40
C LYS A 213 -16.60 -10.32 -10.03
N ASP A 214 -16.48 -10.04 -8.73
CA ASP A 214 -15.69 -8.92 -8.24
C ASP A 214 -14.19 -9.16 -8.47
N GLU A 215 -13.72 -10.39 -8.33
CA GLU A 215 -12.33 -10.78 -8.62
C GLU A 215 -12.04 -10.78 -10.13
N GLU A 216 -12.99 -11.18 -10.98
CA GLU A 216 -12.88 -11.05 -12.45
C GLU A 216 -12.75 -9.57 -12.86
N GLU A 217 -13.59 -8.69 -12.32
CA GLU A 217 -13.53 -7.26 -12.57
C GLU A 217 -12.21 -6.65 -12.05
N LEU A 218 -11.75 -7.11 -10.89
CA LEU A 218 -10.46 -6.71 -10.31
C LEU A 218 -9.29 -7.05 -11.23
N ILE A 219 -9.23 -8.29 -11.73
CA ILE A 219 -8.22 -8.74 -12.70
C ILE A 219 -8.29 -7.90 -13.98
N MET A 220 -9.49 -7.60 -14.47
CA MET A 220 -9.66 -6.75 -15.66
C MET A 220 -9.13 -5.33 -15.43
N ASN A 221 -9.45 -4.71 -14.29
CA ASN A 221 -8.98 -3.37 -13.96
C ASN A 221 -7.45 -3.33 -13.78
N LEU A 222 -6.87 -4.35 -13.15
CA LEU A 222 -5.42 -4.52 -13.07
C LEU A 222 -4.80 -4.76 -14.45
N SER A 223 -5.53 -5.40 -15.37
CA SER A 223 -5.09 -5.59 -16.76
C SER A 223 -5.09 -4.29 -17.56
N VAL A 224 -5.99 -3.34 -17.29
CA VAL A 224 -5.93 -1.98 -17.89
C VAL A 224 -4.64 -1.28 -17.48
N ALA A 225 -4.24 -1.38 -16.21
CA ALA A 225 -2.93 -0.92 -15.72
C ALA A 225 -1.78 -1.55 -16.51
N TYR A 226 -1.81 -2.87 -16.62
CA TYR A 226 -0.78 -3.65 -17.29
C TYR A 226 -0.72 -3.38 -18.80
N LEU A 227 -1.86 -3.22 -19.48
CA LEU A 227 -1.93 -2.92 -20.92
C LEU A 227 -1.34 -1.53 -21.22
N LYS A 228 -1.69 -0.52 -20.42
CA LYS A 228 -1.05 0.81 -20.53
C LYS A 228 0.46 0.70 -20.42
N LYS A 229 0.96 -0.05 -19.45
CA LYS A 229 2.40 -0.22 -19.28
C LYS A 229 3.06 -1.09 -20.34
N LYS A 230 2.37 -2.10 -20.87
CA LYS A 230 2.87 -2.89 -22.00
C LYS A 230 3.06 -2.01 -23.24
N GLU A 231 2.22 -1.00 -23.44
CA GLU A 231 2.44 0.01 -24.47
C GLU A 231 3.65 0.90 -24.17
N GLU A 232 3.79 1.39 -22.93
CA GLU A 232 4.96 2.18 -22.50
C GLU A 232 6.28 1.41 -22.62
N TRP A 233 6.37 0.18 -22.11
CA TRP A 233 7.57 -0.68 -22.26
C TRP A 233 7.87 -1.04 -23.71
N ARG A 234 6.83 -1.18 -24.54
CA ARG A 234 7.02 -1.39 -25.97
C ARG A 234 7.57 -0.13 -26.64
N GLU A 235 7.20 1.06 -26.18
CA GLU A 235 7.79 2.31 -26.65
C GLU A 235 9.21 2.52 -26.12
N GLU A 236 9.47 2.27 -24.84
CA GLU A 236 10.80 2.35 -24.22
C GLU A 236 11.78 1.36 -24.87
N GLY A 237 11.37 0.10 -25.06
CA GLY A 237 12.18 -0.91 -25.74
C GLY A 237 12.51 -0.53 -27.18
N LYS A 238 11.55 0.09 -27.91
CA LYS A 238 11.83 0.65 -29.24
C LYS A 238 12.82 1.81 -29.18
N LEU A 239 12.80 2.65 -28.14
CA LEU A 239 13.77 3.74 -28.00
C LEU A 239 15.17 3.22 -27.65
N GLU A 240 15.27 2.19 -26.81
CA GLU A 240 16.54 1.51 -26.51
C GLU A 240 17.12 0.82 -27.76
N ASP A 241 16.27 0.08 -28.49
CA ASP A 241 16.65 -0.53 -29.77
C ASP A 241 17.10 0.52 -30.77
N ALA A 242 16.39 1.66 -30.86
CA ALA A 242 16.79 2.78 -31.72
C ALA A 242 18.17 3.33 -31.35
N VAL A 243 18.46 3.52 -30.06
CA VAL A 243 19.78 3.96 -29.58
C VAL A 243 20.86 2.94 -29.94
N ASN A 244 20.59 1.64 -29.77
CA ASN A 244 21.52 0.58 -30.12
C ASN A 244 21.79 0.54 -31.63
N PHE A 245 20.75 0.67 -32.47
CA PHE A 245 20.91 0.73 -33.92
C PHE A 245 21.66 1.98 -34.39
N LEU A 246 21.40 3.15 -33.77
CA LEU A 246 22.17 4.38 -34.04
C LEU A 246 23.66 4.19 -33.72
N ARG A 247 23.98 3.56 -32.58
CA ARG A 247 25.37 3.23 -32.20
C ARG A 247 26.04 2.23 -33.15
N LEU A 248 25.26 1.36 -33.77
CA LEU A 248 25.73 0.42 -34.80
C LEU A 248 25.84 1.08 -36.20
N GLY A 249 25.52 2.37 -36.33
CA GLY A 249 25.64 3.14 -37.57
C GLY A 249 24.49 2.93 -38.56
N VAL A 250 23.35 2.39 -38.11
CA VAL A 250 22.14 2.30 -38.94
C VAL A 250 21.55 3.69 -39.12
N ASP A 251 21.11 4.02 -40.34
CA ASP A 251 20.56 5.33 -40.64
C ASP A 251 19.19 5.57 -39.98
N SER A 252 18.90 6.83 -39.65
CA SER A 252 17.73 7.22 -38.87
C SER A 252 16.40 6.89 -39.56
N GLU A 253 16.37 6.84 -40.89
CA GLU A 253 15.18 6.56 -41.69
C GLU A 253 14.83 5.07 -41.66
N THR A 254 15.84 4.21 -41.77
CA THR A 254 15.71 2.75 -41.60
C THR A 254 15.26 2.37 -40.19
N ILE A 255 15.79 3.02 -39.15
CA ILE A 255 15.37 2.78 -37.75
C ILE A 255 13.92 3.23 -37.53
N ALA A 256 13.57 4.44 -37.99
CA ALA A 256 12.21 4.99 -37.88
C ALA A 256 11.18 4.05 -38.52
N LYS A 257 11.47 3.54 -39.72
CA LYS A 257 10.60 2.60 -40.43
C LYS A 257 10.57 1.21 -39.78
N GLY A 258 11.71 0.70 -39.30
CA GLY A 258 11.81 -0.62 -38.68
C GLY A 258 11.11 -0.73 -37.33
N LEU A 259 11.13 0.34 -36.54
CA LEU A 259 10.53 0.39 -35.20
C LEU A 259 9.16 1.08 -35.18
N GLY A 260 8.76 1.70 -36.30
CA GLY A 260 7.53 2.47 -36.43
C GLY A 260 7.52 3.70 -35.52
N LEU A 261 8.66 4.39 -35.41
CA LEU A 261 8.84 5.62 -34.64
C LEU A 261 8.91 6.83 -35.57
N PRO A 262 8.45 8.03 -35.14
CA PRO A 262 8.63 9.25 -35.92
C PRO A 262 10.13 9.54 -36.15
N ILE A 263 10.50 9.93 -37.37
CA ILE A 263 11.90 10.19 -37.72
C ILE A 263 12.52 11.28 -36.84
N GLU A 264 11.74 12.31 -36.50
CA GLU A 264 12.11 13.40 -35.59
C GLU A 264 12.53 12.90 -34.20
N THR A 265 11.93 11.80 -33.71
CA THR A 265 12.29 11.18 -32.43
C THR A 265 13.66 10.52 -32.53
N ILE A 266 13.94 9.83 -33.65
CA ILE A 266 15.23 9.18 -33.89
C ILE A 266 16.34 10.23 -34.08
N GLU A 267 16.07 11.33 -34.78
CA GLU A 267 17.05 12.41 -34.97
C GLU A 267 17.39 13.11 -33.65
N LYS A 268 16.40 13.36 -32.79
CA LYS A 268 16.66 13.89 -31.43
C LYS A 268 17.50 12.95 -30.57
N LEU A 269 17.36 11.63 -30.73
CA LEU A 269 18.19 10.64 -30.04
C LEU A 269 19.62 10.63 -30.60
N ARG A 270 19.77 10.73 -31.93
CA ARG A 270 21.07 10.83 -32.61
C ARG A 270 21.86 12.05 -32.16
N ASP A 271 21.20 13.20 -32.02
CA ASP A 271 21.85 14.46 -31.59
C ASP A 271 22.33 14.43 -30.12
N ARG A 272 21.91 13.42 -29.34
CA ARG A 272 22.26 13.22 -27.93
C ARG A 272 23.29 12.11 -27.69
N LEU A 273 23.64 11.34 -28.72
CA LEU A 273 24.61 10.24 -28.68
C LEU A 273 26.00 10.73 -29.09
#